data_AF-A0A955LPG2-F1
#
_entry.id   AF-A0A955LPG2-F1
#
_cell.length_a   1.000
_cell.length_b   1.000
_cell.length_c   1.000
_cell.angle_alpha   90.00
_cell.angle_beta   90.00
_cell.angle_gamma   90.00
#
_symmetry.space_group_name_H-M   'P 1'
#
loop_
_entity.id
_entity.type
_entity.pdbx_description
1 polymer ?
#
loop_
_entity_poly.entity_id
_entity_poly.type
_entity_poly.pdbx_seq_one_letter_code
_entity_poly.pdbx_strand_id
1 'polypeptide(L)' 'MSENIFNLCVMMLLDMAELTGMTYKEINVLIFCIAWPAVTVMLCWSNMRLRHKLKIMEA' A
#
# COMPACT_ATOMS: atom_id res chain seq x y z
N MET A 1 -2.69 -23.46 3.73
CA MET A 1 -3.47 -22.20 3.86
C MET A 1 -2.62 -21.00 3.48
N SER A 2 -1.43 -20.83 4.06
CA SER A 2 -0.47 -19.75 3.76
C SER A 2 0.06 -19.79 2.31
N GLU A 3 0.41 -20.98 1.82
CA GLU A 3 0.95 -21.17 0.45
C GLU A 3 0.02 -20.61 -0.64
N ASN A 4 -1.29 -20.81 -0.52
CA ASN A 4 -2.25 -20.34 -1.53
C ASN A 4 -2.36 -18.82 -1.57
N ILE A 5 -2.35 -18.16 -0.40
CA ILE A 5 -2.42 -16.69 -0.32
C ILE A 5 -1.12 -16.08 -0.80
N PHE A 6 0.01 -16.68 -0.44
CA PHE A 6 1.32 -16.27 -0.94
C PHE A 6 1.38 -16.38 -2.47
N ASN A 7 0.98 -17.52 -3.03
CA ASN A 7 0.95 -17.73 -4.47
C ASN A 7 0.00 -16.78 -5.18
N LEU A 8 -1.17 -16.50 -4.61
CA LEU A 8 -2.11 -15.52 -5.15
C LEU A 8 -1.52 -14.11 -5.18
N CYS A 9 -0.86 -13.68 -4.10
CA CYS A 9 -0.16 -12.40 -4.05
C CYS A 9 0.94 -12.31 -5.11
N VAL A 10 1.74 -13.37 -5.25
CA VAL A 10 2.81 -13.44 -6.25
C VAL A 10 2.24 -13.41 -7.67
N MET A 11 1.15 -14.14 -7.95
CA MET A 11 0.48 -14.10 -9.26
C MET A 11 -0.03 -12.70 -9.59
N MET A 12 -0.73 -12.04 -8.67
CA MET A 12 -1.19 -10.66 -8.88
C MET A 12 -0.03 -9.68 -9.13
N LEU A 13 1.10 -9.86 -8.45
CA LEU A 13 2.31 -9.07 -8.66
C LEU A 13 2.95 -9.33 -10.02
N LEU A 14 2.97 -10.59 -10.47
CA LEU A 14 3.47 -10.97 -11.78
C LEU A 14 2.60 -10.42 -12.90
N ASP A 15 1.27 -10.48 -12.77
CA ASP A 15 0.33 -9.90 -13.74
C ASP A 15 0.55 -8.39 -13.85
N MET A 16 0.74 -7.70 -12.72
CA MET A 16 1.07 -6.27 -12.69
C MET A 16 2.44 -5.97 -13.31
N ALA A 17 3.42 -6.85 -13.11
CA ALA A 17 4.75 -6.73 -13.69
C ALA A 17 4.69 -6.88 -15.23
N GLU A 18 3.93 -7.84 -15.73
CA GLU A 18 3.72 -8.06 -17.17
C GLU A 18 3.00 -6.87 -17.81
N LEU A 19 1.96 -6.34 -17.17
CA LEU A 19 1.24 -5.15 -17.66
C LEU A 19 2.11 -3.89 -17.72
N THR A 20 3.04 -3.74 -16.79
CA THR A 20 3.94 -2.57 -16.73
C THR A 20 5.26 -2.77 -17.48
N GLY A 21 5.53 -3.99 -17.97
CA GLY A 21 6.80 -4.38 -18.57
C GLY A 21 7.98 -4.41 -17.59
N MET A 22 7.71 -4.45 -16.28
CA MET A 22 8.73 -4.49 -15.23
C MET A 22 9.03 -5.93 -14.80
N THR A 23 10.16 -6.14 -14.13
CA THR A 23 10.44 -7.42 -13.48
C THR A 23 9.74 -7.55 -12.12
N TYR A 24 9.53 -8.79 -11.67
CA TYR A 24 9.01 -9.07 -10.32
C TYR A 24 9.80 -8.34 -9.21
N LYS A 25 11.13 -8.23 -9.36
CA LYS A 25 11.97 -7.54 -8.36
C LYS A 25 11.68 -6.04 -8.31
N GLU A 26 11.54 -5.40 -9.47
CA GLU A 26 11.29 -3.97 -9.56
C GLU A 26 9.92 -3.60 -9.02
N ILE A 27 8.87 -4.35 -9.39
CA ILE A 27 7.52 -4.06 -8.91
C ILE A 27 7.40 -4.28 -7.40
N ASN A 28 8.10 -5.30 -6.88
CA ASN A 28 8.13 -5.57 -5.46
C ASN A 28 8.78 -4.41 -4.69
N VAL A 29 9.92 -3.90 -5.15
CA VAL A 29 10.57 -2.72 -4.54
C VAL A 29 9.66 -1.49 -4.64
N LEU A 30 9.02 -1.26 -5.77
CA LEU A 30 8.10 -0.12 -5.95
C LEU A 30 6.92 -0.19 -4.96
N ILE A 31 6.32 -1.35 -4.79
CA ILE A 31 5.19 -1.52 -3.86
C ILE A 31 5.63 -1.34 -2.41
N PHE A 32 6.71 -2.00 -1.99
CA PHE A 32 7.14 -1.99 -0.59
C PHE A 32 7.84 -0.69 -0.17
N CYS A 33 8.61 -0.06 -1.06
CA CYS A 33 9.37 1.15 -0.73
C CYS A 33 8.65 2.44 -1.09
N ILE A 34 7.70 2.42 -2.04
CA ILE A 34 7.01 3.65 -2.49
C ILE A 34 5.53 3.60 -2.14
N ALA A 35 4.79 2.61 -2.66
CA ALA A 35 3.34 2.56 -2.49
C ALA A 35 2.94 2.40 -1.01
N TRP A 36 3.59 1.48 -0.29
CA TRP A 36 3.26 1.20 1.10
C TRP A 36 3.54 2.37 2.06
N PRO A 37 4.71 3.04 2.01
CA PRO A 37 4.94 4.24 2.79
C PRO A 37 4.00 5.38 2.40
N ALA A 38 3.70 5.55 1.11
CA ALA A 38 2.76 6.59 0.66
C ALA A 38 1.36 6.39 1.25
N VAL A 39 0.83 5.16 1.20
CA VAL A 39 -0.47 4.81 1.81
C VAL A 39 -0.44 5.06 3.32
N THR A 40 0.64 4.66 4.00
CA THR A 40 0.80 4.88 5.44
C THR A 40 0.79 6.36 5.79
N VAL A 41 1.52 7.20 5.06
CA VAL A 41 1.56 8.66 5.25
C VAL A 41 0.18 9.28 5.01
N MET A 42 -0.52 8.89 3.94
CA MET A 42 -1.88 9.38 3.67
C MET A 42 -2.86 9.02 4.79
N LEU A 43 -2.81 7.79 5.30
CA LEU A 43 -3.63 7.33 6.42
C LEU A 43 -3.30 8.09 7.70
N CYS A 44 -2.02 8.25 8.03
CA CYS A 44 -1.58 9.05 9.18
C CYS A 44 -2.08 10.49 9.07
N TRP A 45 -1.92 11.13 7.91
CA TRP A 45 -2.38 12.51 7.72
C TRP A 45 -3.90 12.64 7.85
N SER A 46 -4.65 11.73 7.25
CA SER A 46 -6.11 11.72 7.35
C SER A 46 -6.57 11.58 8.80
N ASN A 47 -5.96 10.66 9.55
CA ASN A 47 -6.25 10.48 10.98
C ASN A 47 -5.89 11.73 11.81
N MET A 48 -4.75 12.36 11.56
CA MET A 48 -4.36 13.59 12.24
C MET A 48 -5.36 14.73 11.96
N ARG A 49 -5.78 14.89 10.70
CA ARG A 49 -6.80 15.90 10.32
C ARG A 49 -8.14 15.63 11.00
N LEU A 50 -8.60 14.37 11.01
CA LEU A 50 -9.87 14.02 11.66
C LEU A 50 -9.82 14.31 13.16
N ARG A 51 -8.75 13.91 13.84
CA ARG A 51 -8.57 14.18 15.28
C ARG A 51 -8.54 15.66 15.61
N HIS A 52 -7.90 16.48 14.76
CA HIS A 52 -7.87 17.93 14.95
C HIS A 52 -9.26 18.55 14.78
N LYS A 53 -10.07 18.07 13.82
CA LYS A 53 -11.46 18.54 13.63
C LYS A 53 -12.36 18.16 14.81
N LEU A 54 -12.22 16.94 15.34
CA LEU A 54 -12.99 16.50 16.50
C LEU A 54 -12.68 17.35 17.74
N LYS A 55 -11.39 17.60 18.04
CA LYS A 55 -11.00 18.45 19.17
C LYS A 55 -11.54 19.89 19.08
N ILE A 56 -11.65 20.46 17.89
CA ILE A 56 -12.23 21.80 17.69
C ILE A 56 -13.75 21.78 17.91
N MET A 57 -14.43 20.69 17.55
CA MET A 57 -15.88 20.57 17.70
C MET A 57 -16.32 20.28 19.14
N GLU A 58 -15.44 19.67 19.94
CA GLU A 58 -15.67 19.37 21.36
C GLU A 58 -15.32 20.54 22.30
N ALA A 59 -14.66 21.61 21.81
CA ALA A 59 -14.22 22.78 22.58
C ALA A 59 -15.12 24.01 22.30
#